data_AF-A0AAD1VS14-F1
#
_entry.id   AF-A0AAD1VS14-F1
#
_cell.length_a   1.000
_cell.length_b   1.000
_cell.length_c   1.000
_cell.angle_alpha   90.00
_cell.angle_beta   90.00
_cell.angle_gamma   90.00
#
_symmetry.space_group_name_H-M   'P 1'
#
loop_
_entity.id
_entity.type
_entity.pdbx_description
1 polymer ?
#
loop_
_entity_poly.entity_id
_entity_poly.type
_entity_poly.pdbx_seq_one_letter_code
_entity_poly.pdbx_strand_id
1 'polypeptide(L)'
;MGSLAPGHIADFIMADFGNRGIDAFNVSWQTSGDTPCACCLVNTSNGSRTVTLYDTNLPDVTAQDFEKVDLTRYKWIHWEGRNANEQLKMISRVEKYNSTAPKEQRITISVEIEKEREELYQLFPHGDLVFVSKDVAKSLGFSCAKDAVIGLYPRVKSG
;
A
#
# COMPACT_ATOMS: atom_id res chain seq x y z
N MET A 1 -1.63 -8.22 2.09
CA MET A 1 -1.58 -8.85 0.75
C MET A 1 -0.41 -8.25 0.01
N GLY A 2 0.40 -9.08 -0.64
CA GLY A 2 1.62 -8.69 -1.35
C GLY A 2 2.15 -9.87 -2.16
N SER A 3 3.17 -9.64 -2.98
CA SER A 3 3.76 -10.68 -3.83
C SER A 3 4.98 -11.32 -3.17
N LEU A 4 5.06 -12.65 -3.19
CA LEU A 4 6.23 -13.43 -2.77
C LEU A 4 6.59 -14.46 -3.85
N ALA A 5 7.87 -14.78 -3.97
CA ALA A 5 8.35 -15.88 -4.80
C ALA A 5 8.99 -16.98 -3.93
N PRO A 6 8.83 -18.28 -4.25
CA PRO A 6 9.41 -19.37 -3.48
C PRO A 6 10.91 -19.24 -3.25
N GLY A 7 11.36 -19.48 -2.03
CA GLY A 7 12.77 -19.43 -1.65
C GLY A 7 12.98 -19.03 -0.19
N HIS A 8 14.22 -19.11 0.29
CA HIS A 8 14.56 -18.90 1.70
C HIS A 8 14.12 -17.55 2.26
N ILE A 9 14.10 -16.50 1.43
CA ILE A 9 13.62 -15.16 1.83
C ILE A 9 12.12 -15.20 2.14
N ALA A 10 11.32 -15.82 1.28
CA ALA A 10 9.89 -15.96 1.51
C ALA A 10 9.59 -16.88 2.70
N ASP A 11 10.33 -17.97 2.87
CA ASP A 11 10.18 -18.87 4.02
C ASP A 11 10.38 -18.11 5.34
N PHE A 12 11.43 -17.30 5.42
CA PHE A 12 11.70 -16.44 6.58
C PHE A 12 10.56 -15.45 6.85
N ILE A 13 10.08 -14.75 5.82
CA ILE A 13 8.99 -13.78 5.93
C ILE A 13 7.69 -14.46 6.39
N MET A 14 7.34 -15.61 5.82
CA MET A 14 6.13 -16.35 6.16
C MET A 14 6.17 -16.89 7.60
N ALA A 15 7.34 -17.32 8.07
CA ALA A 15 7.54 -17.71 9.46
C ALA A 15 7.35 -16.51 10.42
N ASP A 16 7.90 -15.34 10.08
CA ASP A 16 7.70 -14.12 10.89
C ASP A 16 6.24 -13.66 10.90
N PHE A 17 5.54 -13.71 9.76
CA PHE A 17 4.09 -13.46 9.73
C PHE A 17 3.31 -14.41 10.65
N GLY A 18 3.61 -15.71 10.61
CA GLY A 18 3.00 -16.70 11.51
C GLY A 18 3.26 -16.39 12.98
N ASN A 19 4.50 -16.05 13.33
CA ASN A 19 4.90 -15.69 14.70
C ASN A 19 4.20 -14.43 15.21
N ARG A 20 3.80 -13.52 14.32
CA ARG A 20 3.08 -12.28 14.63
C ARG A 20 1.56 -12.40 14.55
N GLY A 21 1.03 -13.57 14.20
CA GLY A 21 -0.40 -13.79 14.00
C GLY A 21 -0.97 -13.03 12.80
N ILE A 22 -0.14 -12.75 11.79
CA ILE A 22 -0.55 -12.09 10.55
C ILE A 22 -1.06 -13.15 9.57
N ASP A 23 -2.33 -13.03 9.18
CA ASP A 23 -2.92 -13.89 8.15
C ASP A 23 -2.33 -13.56 6.77
N ALA A 24 -1.55 -14.51 6.24
CA ALA A 24 -0.89 -14.43 4.94
C ALA A 24 -1.62 -15.21 3.83
N PHE A 25 -2.88 -15.61 4.04
CA PHE A 25 -3.66 -16.39 3.08
C PHE A 25 -3.80 -15.71 1.70
N ASN A 26 -3.93 -14.38 1.68
CA ASN A 26 -4.07 -13.60 0.45
C ASN A 26 -2.72 -13.15 -0.15
N VAL A 27 -1.59 -13.77 0.19
CA VAL A 27 -0.32 -13.52 -0.51
C VAL A 27 -0.42 -14.01 -1.96
N SER A 28 0.05 -13.19 -2.90
CA SER A 28 0.14 -13.56 -4.32
C SER A 28 1.48 -14.26 -4.59
N TRP A 29 1.44 -15.58 -4.72
CA TRP A 29 2.63 -16.38 -5.00
C TRP A 29 3.00 -16.34 -6.48
N GLN A 30 4.20 -15.84 -6.75
CA GLN A 30 4.79 -15.80 -8.09
C GLN A 30 5.47 -17.14 -8.38
N THR A 31 5.42 -17.60 -9.64
CA THR A 31 6.03 -18.88 -10.05
C THR A 31 7.55 -18.82 -10.13
N SER A 32 8.12 -17.62 -10.25
CA SER A 32 9.55 -17.38 -10.43
C SER A 32 9.92 -15.96 -9.99
N GLY A 33 11.22 -15.71 -9.85
CA GLY A 33 11.78 -14.45 -9.39
C GLY A 33 12.22 -14.52 -7.94
N ASP A 34 12.78 -13.43 -7.43
CA ASP A 34 13.34 -13.37 -6.08
C ASP A 34 12.50 -12.44 -5.21
N THR A 35 12.17 -12.82 -3.98
CA THR A 35 11.47 -11.91 -3.06
C THR A 35 12.36 -10.70 -2.71
N PRO A 36 11.87 -9.45 -2.77
CA PRO A 36 12.68 -8.25 -2.49
C PRO A 36 13.38 -8.31 -1.14
N CYS A 37 14.59 -7.77 -1.09
CA CYS A 37 15.35 -7.64 0.14
C CYS A 37 16.04 -6.27 0.21
N ALA A 38 16.45 -5.85 1.40
CA ALA A 38 17.12 -4.58 1.58
C ALA A 38 18.26 -4.69 2.59
N CYS A 39 19.36 -4.01 2.29
CA CYS A 39 20.42 -3.75 3.24
C CYS A 39 20.14 -2.42 3.94
N CYS A 40 19.92 -2.48 5.25
CA CYS A 40 19.62 -1.30 6.07
C CYS A 40 20.82 -0.97 6.96
N LEU A 41 21.48 0.16 6.68
CA LEU A 41 22.52 0.72 7.54
C LEU A 41 21.86 1.66 8.55
N VAL A 42 21.97 1.34 9.84
CA VAL A 42 21.42 2.13 10.94
C VAL A 42 22.55 2.84 11.67
N ASN A 43 22.54 4.18 11.65
CA ASN A 43 23.49 4.98 12.39
C ASN A 43 23.00 5.19 13.83
N THR A 44 23.70 4.62 14.80
CA THR A 44 23.32 4.69 16.21
C THR A 44 23.52 6.06 16.85
N SER A 45 24.29 6.96 16.21
CA SER A 45 24.56 8.29 16.77
C SER A 45 23.41 9.29 16.59
N ASN A 46 22.68 9.20 15.47
CA ASN A 46 21.56 10.10 15.15
C ASN A 46 20.25 9.36 14.80
N GLY A 47 20.25 8.02 14.84
CA GLY A 47 19.11 7.19 14.49
C GLY A 47 18.78 7.15 12.99
N SER A 48 19.61 7.72 12.11
CA SER A 48 19.35 7.72 10.68
C SER A 48 19.45 6.32 10.10
N ARG A 49 18.64 6.03 9.08
CA ARG A 49 18.68 4.78 8.33
C ARG A 49 18.94 5.06 6.86
N THR A 50 19.92 4.38 6.29
CA THR A 50 20.14 4.32 4.84
C THR A 50 19.73 2.96 4.35
N VAL A 51 18.82 2.91 3.37
CA VAL A 51 18.27 1.66 2.83
C VAL A 51 18.74 1.50 1.39
N THR A 52 19.46 0.42 1.12
CA THR A 52 19.75 -0.04 -0.24
C THR A 52 18.79 -1.17 -0.56
N LEU A 53 17.73 -0.84 -1.31
CA LEU A 53 16.68 -1.78 -1.68
C LEU A 53 17.11 -2.56 -2.94
N TYR A 54 17.07 -3.88 -2.85
CA TYR A 54 17.09 -4.77 -3.99
C TYR A 54 15.64 -5.12 -4.32
N ASP A 55 15.00 -4.23 -5.09
CA ASP A 55 13.68 -4.49 -5.65
C ASP A 55 13.86 -5.31 -6.92
N THR A 56 13.47 -6.58 -6.85
CA THR A 56 13.61 -7.57 -7.92
C THR A 56 12.57 -7.37 -9.01
N ASN A 57 11.65 -6.40 -8.85
CA ASN A 57 10.48 -6.19 -9.70
C ASN A 57 9.65 -7.46 -9.84
N LEU A 58 9.46 -8.21 -8.73
CA LEU A 58 8.38 -9.19 -8.69
C LEU A 58 7.08 -8.49 -9.11
N PRO A 59 6.24 -9.13 -9.94
CA PRO A 59 4.97 -8.55 -10.33
C PRO A 59 4.18 -8.12 -9.10
N ASP A 60 3.77 -6.85 -9.05
CA ASP A 60 2.88 -6.35 -8.03
C ASP A 60 1.54 -7.11 -8.08
N VAL A 61 0.82 -7.10 -6.97
CA VAL A 61 -0.53 -7.66 -6.87
C VAL A 61 -1.45 -7.02 -7.92
N THR A 62 -2.22 -7.86 -8.62
CA THR A 62 -3.14 -7.41 -9.68
C THR A 62 -4.59 -7.37 -9.21
N ALA A 63 -5.45 -6.67 -9.94
CA ALA A 63 -6.89 -6.66 -9.67
C ALA A 63 -7.50 -8.07 -9.75
N GLN A 64 -6.95 -8.92 -10.63
CA GLN A 64 -7.37 -10.33 -10.76
C GLN A 64 -7.04 -11.15 -9.50
N ASP A 65 -5.92 -10.87 -8.84
CA ASP A 65 -5.60 -11.50 -7.56
C ASP A 65 -6.52 -11.01 -6.45
N PHE A 66 -6.79 -9.70 -6.42
CA PHE A 66 -7.66 -9.10 -5.43
C PHE A 66 -9.13 -9.52 -5.56
N GLU A 67 -9.59 -9.91 -6.76
CA GLU A 67 -10.94 -10.46 -6.99
C GLU A 67 -11.22 -11.69 -6.11
N LYS A 68 -10.19 -12.47 -5.79
CA LYS A 68 -10.27 -13.69 -4.98
C LYS A 68 -10.45 -13.39 -3.48
N VAL A 69 -10.23 -12.14 -3.06
CA VAL A 69 -10.33 -11.72 -1.67
C VAL A 69 -11.79 -11.58 -1.26
N ASP A 70 -12.18 -12.31 -0.22
CA ASP A 70 -13.46 -12.16 0.46
C ASP A 70 -13.47 -10.86 1.29
N LEU A 71 -14.18 -9.85 0.77
CA LEU A 71 -14.27 -8.53 1.38
C LEU A 71 -15.02 -8.53 2.72
N THR A 72 -15.90 -9.50 2.97
CA THR A 72 -16.70 -9.54 4.21
C THR A 72 -15.85 -9.76 5.46
N ARG A 73 -14.62 -10.25 5.28
CA ARG A 73 -13.64 -10.49 6.36
C ARG A 73 -12.94 -9.22 6.85
N TYR A 74 -13.12 -8.09 6.17
CA TYR A 74 -12.37 -6.87 6.43
C TYR A 74 -13.29 -5.71 6.80
N LYS A 75 -12.85 -4.90 7.76
CA LYS A 75 -13.48 -3.61 8.11
C LYS A 75 -12.68 -2.42 7.57
N TRP A 76 -11.42 -2.65 7.24
CA TRP A 76 -10.50 -1.64 6.75
C TRP A 76 -9.54 -2.30 5.76
N ILE A 77 -9.31 -1.68 4.62
CA ILE A 77 -8.27 -2.08 3.67
C ILE A 77 -7.36 -0.89 3.39
N HIS A 78 -6.05 -1.12 3.49
CA HIS A 78 -5.00 -0.13 3.26
C HIS A 78 -4.21 -0.48 2.00
N TRP A 79 -3.95 0.52 1.16
CA TRP A 79 -3.11 0.41 -0.03
C TRP A 79 -1.87 1.27 0.10
N GLU A 80 -0.70 0.65 0.05
CA GLU A 80 0.57 1.31 -0.30
C GLU A 80 0.56 1.60 -1.80
N GLY A 81 0.68 2.87 -2.20
CA GLY A 81 0.66 3.27 -3.61
C GLY A 81 1.84 2.71 -4.40
N ARG A 82 1.58 1.77 -5.31
CA ARG A 82 2.61 1.10 -6.13
C ARG A 82 2.29 1.06 -7.62
N ASN A 83 1.28 0.27 -7.99
CA ASN A 83 0.81 0.04 -9.36
C ASN A 83 -0.60 0.63 -9.54
N ALA A 84 -0.68 1.96 -9.55
CA ALA A 84 -1.93 2.68 -9.35
C ALA A 84 -3.08 2.27 -10.31
N ASN A 85 -2.80 1.95 -11.58
CA ASN A 85 -3.83 1.49 -12.52
C ASN A 85 -4.54 0.19 -12.08
N GLU A 86 -3.82 -0.74 -11.46
CA GLU A 86 -4.40 -1.96 -10.91
C GLU A 86 -5.08 -1.68 -9.57
N GLN A 87 -4.46 -0.86 -8.72
CA GLN A 87 -5.01 -0.49 -7.41
C GLN A 87 -6.33 0.27 -7.52
N LEU A 88 -6.52 1.12 -8.54
CA LEU A 88 -7.80 1.76 -8.82
C LEU A 88 -8.92 0.75 -9.08
N LYS A 89 -8.64 -0.33 -9.80
CA LYS A 89 -9.63 -1.39 -10.05
C LYS A 89 -9.99 -2.11 -8.74
N MET A 90 -8.99 -2.37 -7.89
CA MET A 90 -9.19 -2.98 -6.57
C MET A 90 -10.05 -2.09 -5.67
N ILE A 91 -9.74 -0.80 -5.61
CA ILE A 91 -10.47 0.16 -4.79
C ILE A 91 -11.91 0.30 -5.31
N SER A 92 -12.10 0.39 -6.63
CA SER A 92 -13.45 0.44 -7.24
C SER A 92 -14.30 -0.79 -6.88
N ARG A 93 -13.70 -1.99 -6.77
CA ARG A 93 -14.39 -3.19 -6.27
C ARG A 93 -14.87 -3.01 -4.83
N VAL A 94 -14.06 -2.40 -3.96
CA VAL A 94 -14.44 -2.12 -2.56
C VAL A 94 -15.49 -1.02 -2.48
N GLU A 95 -15.40 0.03 -3.28
CA GLU A 95 -16.42 1.08 -3.37
C GLU A 95 -17.77 0.49 -3.82
N LYS A 96 -17.76 -0.39 -4.82
CA LYS A 96 -18.95 -1.12 -5.29
C LYS A 96 -19.55 -1.98 -4.18
N TYR A 97 -18.72 -2.73 -3.43
CA TYR A 97 -19.17 -3.48 -2.26
C TYR A 97 -19.80 -2.57 -1.20
N ASN A 98 -19.15 -1.44 -0.88
CA ASN A 98 -19.65 -0.48 0.11
C ASN A 98 -20.97 0.19 -0.30
N SER A 99 -21.21 0.35 -1.62
CA SER A 99 -22.45 0.96 -2.13
C SER A 99 -23.70 0.14 -1.82
N THR A 100 -23.56 -1.19 -1.70
CA THR A 100 -24.67 -2.11 -1.43
C THR A 100 -24.65 -2.64 0.01
N ALA A 101 -23.51 -2.57 0.69
CA ALA A 101 -23.36 -3.02 2.07
C ALA A 101 -24.05 -2.07 3.09
N PRO A 102 -24.62 -2.62 4.19
CA PRO A 102 -25.04 -1.84 5.36
C PRO A 102 -23.90 -0.99 5.91
N LYS A 103 -24.22 0.16 6.51
CA LYS A 103 -23.23 1.14 6.98
C LYS A 103 -22.20 0.53 7.93
N GLU A 104 -22.63 -0.39 8.79
CA GLU A 104 -21.81 -1.08 9.80
C GLU A 104 -20.85 -2.12 9.20
N GLN A 105 -21.07 -2.50 7.95
CA GLN A 105 -20.27 -3.49 7.20
C GLN A 105 -19.46 -2.85 6.07
N ARG A 106 -19.56 -1.52 5.89
CA ARG A 106 -18.72 -0.79 4.95
C ARG A 106 -17.27 -0.84 5.39
N ILE A 107 -16.39 -0.98 4.41
CA ILE A 107 -14.95 -1.08 4.59
C ILE A 107 -14.36 0.32 4.50
N THR A 108 -13.62 0.74 5.52
CA THR A 108 -12.79 1.95 5.44
C THR A 108 -11.66 1.75 4.44
N ILE A 109 -11.49 2.70 3.54
CA ILE A 109 -10.44 2.71 2.52
C ILE A 109 -9.37 3.70 2.97
N SER A 110 -8.13 3.26 3.06
CA SER A 110 -7.00 4.20 3.23
C SER A 110 -5.93 3.97 2.18
N VAL A 111 -5.30 5.04 1.72
CA VAL A 111 -4.23 4.99 0.72
C VAL A 111 -3.01 5.75 1.24
N GLU A 112 -1.83 5.22 0.94
CA GLU A 112 -0.55 5.89 1.17
C GLU A 112 0.09 6.27 -0.17
N ILE A 113 0.47 7.54 -0.29
CA ILE A 113 1.21 8.09 -1.43
C ILE A 113 2.58 8.52 -0.90
N GLU A 114 3.53 7.58 -0.91
CA GLU A 114 4.86 7.79 -0.33
C GLU A 114 5.92 8.16 -1.37
N LYS A 115 5.84 7.62 -2.59
CA LYS A 115 6.79 7.89 -3.68
C LYS A 115 6.40 9.09 -4.51
N GLU A 116 7.40 9.86 -4.94
CA GLU A 116 7.29 11.03 -5.83
C GLU A 116 7.00 10.61 -7.30
N ARG A 117 5.95 9.82 -7.50
CA ARG A 117 5.52 9.32 -8.82
C ARG A 117 4.14 9.86 -9.14
N GLU A 118 4.01 10.63 -10.21
CA GLU A 118 2.74 11.28 -10.58
C GLU A 118 1.61 10.28 -10.82
N GLU A 119 1.93 9.09 -11.33
CA GLU A 119 0.97 8.00 -11.53
C GLU A 119 0.24 7.61 -10.23
N LEU A 120 0.84 7.82 -9.05
CA LEU A 120 0.22 7.48 -7.76
C LEU A 120 -0.79 8.54 -7.31
N TYR A 121 -0.72 9.76 -7.86
CA TYR A 121 -1.61 10.86 -7.44
C TYR A 121 -3.05 10.63 -7.86
N GLN A 122 -3.31 9.71 -8.80
CA GLN A 122 -4.68 9.27 -9.09
C GLN A 122 -5.35 8.55 -7.91
N LEU A 123 -4.61 8.15 -6.87
CA LEU A 123 -5.16 7.50 -5.67
C LEU A 123 -5.74 8.49 -4.65
N PHE A 124 -5.38 9.78 -4.71
CA PHE A 124 -5.86 10.81 -3.78
C PHE A 124 -7.39 10.80 -3.55
N PRO A 125 -8.25 10.73 -4.58
CA PRO A 125 -9.69 10.84 -4.39
C PRO A 125 -10.36 9.55 -3.86
N HIS A 126 -9.62 8.47 -3.61
CA HIS A 126 -10.23 7.17 -3.30
C HIS A 126 -10.22 6.80 -1.81
N GLY A 127 -9.24 7.28 -1.05
CA GLY A 127 -9.14 7.00 0.40
C GLY A 127 -10.15 7.80 1.23
N ASP A 128 -10.80 7.17 2.21
CA ASP A 128 -11.40 7.87 3.37
C ASP A 128 -10.30 8.52 4.22
N LEU A 129 -9.13 7.87 4.29
CA LEU A 129 -7.90 8.43 4.85
C LEU A 129 -6.80 8.39 3.80
N VAL A 130 -6.12 9.52 3.59
CA VAL A 130 -5.00 9.63 2.66
C VAL A 130 -3.75 10.04 3.42
N PHE A 131 -2.73 9.18 3.38
CA PHE A 131 -1.42 9.46 3.93
C PHE A 131 -0.49 9.93 2.80
N VAL A 132 0.11 11.10 2.97
CA VAL A 132 1.08 11.66 2.01
C VAL A 132 2.43 11.82 2.69
N SER A 133 3.50 11.35 2.05
CA SER A 133 4.84 11.49 2.62
C SER A 133 5.33 12.94 2.57
N LYS A 134 6.30 13.24 3.44
CA LYS A 134 7.03 14.51 3.41
C LYS A 134 7.72 14.75 2.07
N ASP A 135 8.21 13.71 1.42
CA ASP A 135 8.98 13.82 0.19
C ASP A 135 8.06 14.14 -1.00
N VAL A 136 6.89 13.49 -1.09
CA VAL A 136 5.83 13.87 -2.02
C VAL A 136 5.34 15.31 -1.78
N ALA A 137 5.12 15.69 -0.53
CA ALA A 137 4.71 17.06 -0.22
C ALA A 137 5.75 18.09 -0.69
N LYS A 138 7.04 17.82 -0.47
CA LYS A 138 8.14 18.68 -0.93
C LYS A 138 8.25 18.74 -2.45
N SER A 139 8.10 17.60 -3.14
CA SER A 139 8.17 17.57 -4.62
C SER A 139 7.02 18.35 -5.26
N LEU A 140 5.89 18.45 -4.58
CA LEU A 140 4.75 19.29 -4.94
C LEU A 140 4.87 20.76 -4.49
N GLY A 141 6.02 21.15 -3.92
CA GLY A 141 6.33 22.54 -3.57
C GLY A 141 5.91 22.97 -2.18
N PHE A 142 5.46 22.06 -1.31
CA PHE A 142 5.08 22.39 0.07
C PHE A 142 6.29 22.32 1.00
N SER A 143 6.48 23.38 1.80
CA SER A 143 7.61 23.50 2.74
C SER A 143 7.29 22.96 4.14
N CYS A 144 6.01 22.80 4.48
CA CYS A 144 5.56 22.27 5.77
C CYS A 144 4.30 21.40 5.64
N ALA A 145 4.05 20.57 6.67
CA ALA A 145 2.90 19.65 6.68
C ALA A 145 1.55 20.37 6.62
N LYS A 146 1.42 21.52 7.29
CA LYS A 146 0.17 22.31 7.29
C LYS A 146 -0.22 22.75 5.88
N ASP A 147 0.74 23.32 5.15
CA ASP A 147 0.49 23.82 3.80
C ASP A 147 0.21 22.66 2.82
N ALA A 148 0.91 21.53 3.00
CA ALA A 148 0.64 20.32 2.22
C ALA A 148 -0.79 19.81 2.44
N VAL A 149 -1.25 19.72 3.69
CA VAL A 149 -2.62 19.28 3.99
C VAL A 149 -3.65 20.23 3.36
N ILE A 150 -3.48 21.54 3.52
CA ILE A 150 -4.41 22.54 2.96
C ILE A 150 -4.40 22.49 1.42
N GLY A 151 -3.21 22.46 0.82
CA GLY A 151 -3.04 22.51 -0.63
C GLY A 151 -3.43 21.22 -1.35
N LEU A 152 -3.36 20.06 -0.68
CA LEU A 152 -3.74 18.77 -1.23
C LEU A 152 -5.19 18.37 -0.91
N TYR A 153 -5.85 19.03 0.05
CA TYR A 153 -7.24 18.76 0.40
C TYR A 153 -8.21 18.75 -0.81
N PRO A 154 -8.08 19.64 -1.83
CA PRO A 154 -8.95 19.58 -3.01
C PRO A 154 -8.81 18.30 -3.85
N ARG A 155 -7.76 17.49 -3.64
CA ARG A 155 -7.52 16.23 -4.36
C ARG A 155 -8.16 15.01 -3.69
N VAL A 156 -8.53 15.13 -2.41
CA VAL A 156 -9.17 14.03 -1.67
C VAL A 156 -10.69 14.07 -1.84
N LYS A 157 -11.37 12.95 -1.65
CA LYS A 157 -12.84 12.94 -1.69
C LYS A 157 -13.42 13.74 -0.54
N SER A 158 -14.63 14.25 -0.75
CA SER A 158 -15.39 14.91 0.31
C SER A 158 -15.71 13.92 1.43
N GLY A 159 -15.33 14.31 2.65
CA GLY A 159 -15.74 13.66 3.90
C GLY A 159 -16.85 14.44 4.59
#